data_AF-X1AFB8-F1
#
_entry.id   AF-X1AFB8-F1
#
_cell.length_a   1.000
_cell.length_b   1.000
_cell.length_c   1.000
_cell.angle_alpha   90.00
_cell.angle_beta   90.00
_cell.angle_gamma   90.00
#
_symmetry.space_group_name_H-M   'P 1'
#
loop_
_entity.id
_entity.type
_entity.pdbx_description
1 polymer ?
#
loop_
_entity_poly.entity_id
_entity_poly.type
_entity_poly.pdbx_seq_one_letter_code
_entity_poly.pdbx_strand_id
1 'polypeptide(L)'
;AGLSSLSKRLFYLKKHEEKKKQQLRAQFHFDMGKACQLKAQASLESSITNINKDKVMKLQQKANFYFLKSEEIWNEMVSGLSELSKEERSSVEQNLSIVKEILKDQNLDLLDYEEIKRIQDPEPIIIIPENLAPFVPKSTIYLTMQTLV
;
A
#
# COMPACT_ATOMS: atom_id res chain seq x y z
N ALA A 1 8.61 33.56 -27.19
CA ALA A 1 8.05 32.84 -28.36
C ALA A 1 7.03 31.82 -27.85
N GLY A 2 5.76 31.98 -28.21
CA GLY A 2 4.66 31.18 -27.66
C GLY A 2 4.63 29.79 -28.28
N LEU A 3 4.67 28.74 -27.45
CA LEU A 3 4.38 27.37 -27.86
C LEU A 3 3.05 27.34 -28.64
N SER A 4 3.04 26.63 -29.77
CA SER A 4 1.82 26.38 -30.53
C SER A 4 0.74 25.76 -29.64
N SER A 5 -0.53 25.96 -29.97
CA SER A 5 -1.66 25.40 -29.21
C SER A 5 -1.54 23.86 -29.07
N LEU A 6 -0.99 23.18 -30.07
CA LEU A 6 -0.70 21.75 -30.03
C LEU A 6 0.39 21.41 -29.01
N SER A 7 1.50 22.16 -29.01
CA SER A 7 2.60 21.94 -28.07
C SER A 7 2.19 22.20 -26.62
N LYS A 8 1.32 23.19 -26.37
CA LYS A 8 0.71 23.43 -25.06
C LYS A 8 -0.16 22.24 -24.61
N ARG A 9 -0.96 21.68 -25.52
CA ARG A 9 -1.80 20.50 -25.25
C ARG A 9 -0.95 19.25 -24.95
N LEU A 10 0.10 18.99 -25.73
CA LEU A 10 1.02 17.87 -25.51
C LEU A 10 1.73 17.98 -24.15
N PHE A 11 2.18 19.19 -23.79
CA PHE A 11 2.80 19.44 -22.50
C PHE A 11 1.84 19.22 -21.33
N TYR A 12 0.59 19.70 -21.46
CA TYR A 12 -0.47 19.45 -20.48
C TYR A 12 -0.77 17.95 -20.32
N LEU A 13 -0.91 17.21 -21.43
CA LEU A 13 -1.13 15.75 -21.39
C LEU A 13 0.02 15.02 -20.70
N LYS A 14 1.28 15.37 -21.00
CA LYS A 14 2.47 14.79 -20.36
C LYS A 14 2.46 14.99 -18.84
N LYS A 15 2.05 16.17 -18.36
CA LYS A 15 1.93 16.43 -16.92
C LYS A 15 0.84 15.58 -16.26
N HIS A 16 -0.31 15.45 -16.92
CA HIS A 16 -1.40 14.60 -16.44
C HIS A 16 -0.99 13.12 -16.37
N GLU A 17 -0.24 12.63 -17.36
CA GLU A 17 0.34 11.28 -17.33
C GLU A 17 1.29 11.09 -16.15
N GLU A 18 2.17 12.05 -15.88
CA GLU A 18 3.11 11.95 -14.76
C GLU A 18 2.38 11.94 -13.41
N LYS A 19 1.36 12.78 -13.21
CA LYS A 19 0.50 12.74 -12.02
C LYS A 19 -0.11 11.36 -11.82
N LYS A 20 -0.77 10.84 -12.86
CA LYS A 20 -1.44 9.52 -12.81
C LYS A 20 -0.45 8.40 -12.51
N LYS A 21 0.74 8.46 -13.13
CA LYS A 21 1.82 7.50 -12.91
C LYS A 21 2.30 7.50 -11.47
N GLN A 22 2.56 8.68 -10.88
CA GLN A 22 2.98 8.76 -9.48
C GLN A 22 1.89 8.29 -8.52
N GLN A 23 0.62 8.65 -8.79
CA GLN A 23 -0.51 8.15 -8.00
C GLN A 23 -0.61 6.62 -8.04
N LEU A 24 -0.51 6.01 -9.22
CA LEU A 24 -0.53 4.55 -9.37
C LEU A 24 0.65 3.88 -8.67
N ARG A 25 1.84 4.50 -8.75
CA ARG A 25 3.04 3.97 -8.09
C ARG A 25 2.92 4.02 -6.56
N ALA A 26 2.44 5.14 -6.01
CA ALA A 26 2.20 5.28 -4.58
C ALA A 26 1.13 4.29 -4.10
N GLN A 27 0.02 4.16 -4.83
CA GLN A 27 -1.03 3.20 -4.54
C GLN A 27 -0.52 1.76 -4.57
N PHE A 28 0.29 1.40 -5.58
CA PHE A 28 0.90 0.08 -5.66
C PHE A 28 1.73 -0.23 -4.40
N HIS A 29 2.59 0.70 -3.97
CA HIS A 29 3.37 0.50 -2.75
C HIS A 29 2.47 0.38 -1.52
N PHE A 30 1.43 1.21 -1.41
CA PHE A 30 0.46 1.10 -0.31
C PHE A 30 -0.23 -0.27 -0.28
N ASP A 31 -0.70 -0.76 -1.42
CA ASP A 31 -1.39 -2.05 -1.54
C ASP A 31 -0.45 -3.22 -1.20
N MET A 32 0.81 -3.14 -1.61
CA MET A 32 1.85 -4.11 -1.23
C MET A 32 2.11 -4.10 0.28
N GLY A 33 2.15 -2.92 0.90
CA GLY A 33 2.24 -2.77 2.35
C GLY A 33 1.05 -3.42 3.06
N LYS A 34 -0.17 -3.18 2.57
CA LYS A 34 -1.39 -3.80 3.10
C LYS A 34 -1.39 -5.32 2.95
N ALA A 35 -0.96 -5.85 1.80
CA ALA A 35 -0.85 -7.29 1.60
C ALA A 35 0.12 -7.93 2.62
N CYS A 36 1.27 -7.30 2.86
CA CYS A 36 2.22 -7.73 3.90
C CYS A 36 1.62 -7.70 5.31
N GLN A 37 0.93 -6.61 5.65
CA GLN A 37 0.25 -6.45 6.94
C GLN A 37 -0.82 -7.53 7.16
N LEU A 38 -1.69 -7.76 6.17
CA LEU A 38 -2.73 -8.79 6.24
C LEU A 38 -2.13 -10.19 6.32
N LYS A 39 -1.00 -10.45 5.64
CA LYS A 39 -0.32 -11.75 5.73
C LYS A 39 0.29 -12.00 7.08
N ALA A 40 0.87 -10.98 7.70
CA ALA A 40 1.33 -11.05 9.07
C ALA A 40 0.15 -11.35 10.01
N GLN A 41 -0.96 -10.65 9.87
CA GLN A 41 -2.17 -10.87 10.68
C GLN A 41 -2.74 -12.28 10.50
N ALA A 42 -2.95 -12.73 9.27
CA ALA A 42 -3.45 -14.07 8.99
C ALA A 42 -2.51 -15.17 9.52
N SER A 43 -1.21 -14.92 9.54
CA SER A 43 -0.22 -15.85 10.10
C SER A 43 -0.25 -15.90 11.64
N LEU A 44 -0.73 -14.84 12.30
CA LEU A 44 -0.94 -14.81 13.75
C LEU A 44 -2.28 -15.44 14.15
N GLU A 45 -3.32 -15.20 13.35
CA GLU A 45 -4.69 -15.67 13.62
C GLU A 45 -4.95 -17.11 13.14
N SER A 46 -4.09 -17.65 12.26
CA SER A 46 -4.24 -19.02 11.78
C SER A 46 -4.03 -20.02 12.91
N SER A 47 -5.08 -20.80 13.20
CA SER A 47 -5.07 -21.93 14.13
C SER A 47 -4.41 -23.21 13.57
N ILE A 48 -3.98 -23.18 12.31
CA ILE A 48 -3.57 -24.37 11.54
C ILE A 48 -2.05 -24.58 11.55
N THR A 49 -1.24 -23.52 11.66
CA THR A 49 0.23 -23.60 11.61
C THR A 49 0.87 -22.99 12.85
N ASN A 50 1.95 -23.60 13.37
CA ASN A 50 2.77 -23.00 14.43
C ASN A 50 3.20 -21.58 14.03
N ILE A 51 2.94 -20.61 14.91
CA ILE A 51 3.24 -19.19 14.67
C ILE A 51 4.75 -19.02 14.48
N ASN A 52 5.17 -18.70 13.27
CA ASN A 52 6.55 -18.34 12.97
C ASN A 52 6.73 -16.83 13.21
N LYS A 53 7.12 -16.46 14.44
CA LYS A 53 7.28 -15.06 14.87
C LYS A 53 8.28 -14.29 13.99
N ASP A 54 9.38 -14.92 13.59
CA ASP A 54 10.39 -14.29 12.73
C ASP A 54 9.83 -13.94 11.35
N LYS A 55 9.00 -14.82 10.78
CA LYS A 55 8.32 -14.58 9.50
C LYS A 55 7.31 -13.44 9.62
N VAL A 56 6.54 -13.40 10.71
CA VAL A 56 5.58 -12.32 10.98
C VAL A 56 6.30 -10.98 11.11
N MET A 57 7.38 -10.94 11.89
CA MET A 57 8.19 -9.74 12.07
C MET A 57 8.76 -9.23 10.74
N LYS A 58 9.33 -10.12 9.91
CA LYS A 58 9.82 -9.76 8.57
C LYS A 58 8.72 -9.21 7.65
N LEU A 59 7.51 -9.80 7.70
CA LEU A 59 6.36 -9.29 6.94
C LEU A 59 5.93 -7.90 7.42
N GLN A 60 5.93 -7.66 8.72
CA GLN A 60 5.63 -6.34 9.29
C GLN A 60 6.68 -5.30 8.90
N GLN A 61 7.97 -5.64 8.98
CA GLN A 61 9.06 -4.76 8.53
C GLN A 61 8.95 -4.46 7.03
N LYS A 62 8.60 -5.46 6.21
CA LYS A 62 8.37 -5.27 4.77
C LYS A 62 7.16 -4.39 4.48
N ALA A 63 6.08 -4.54 5.27
CA ALA A 63 4.92 -3.66 5.19
C ALA A 63 5.32 -2.20 5.45
N ASN A 64 6.10 -1.97 6.51
CA ASN A 64 6.61 -0.65 6.88
C ASN A 64 7.44 -0.01 5.76
N PHE A 65 8.35 -0.77 5.14
CA PHE A 65 9.13 -0.32 3.98
C PHE A 65 8.23 0.18 2.84
N TYR A 66 7.19 -0.58 2.50
CA TYR A 66 6.27 -0.21 1.43
C TYR A 66 5.41 1.00 1.78
N PHE A 67 4.96 1.12 3.04
CA PHE A 67 4.24 2.30 3.50
C PHE A 67 5.10 3.56 3.44
N LEU A 68 6.35 3.50 3.89
CA LEU A 68 7.29 4.61 3.77
C LEU A 68 7.52 5.03 2.32
N LYS A 69 7.62 4.07 1.39
CA LYS A 69 7.73 4.38 -0.05
C LYS A 69 6.47 5.06 -0.59
N SER A 70 5.28 4.64 -0.17
CA SER A 70 4.03 5.31 -0.56
C SER A 70 3.95 6.72 0.02
N GLU A 71 4.36 6.92 1.27
CA GLU A 71 4.40 8.21 1.94
C GLU A 71 5.34 9.19 1.24
N GLU A 72 6.55 8.73 0.91
CA GLU A 72 7.58 9.48 0.18
C GLU A 72 7.02 10.01 -1.14
N ILE A 73 6.43 9.14 -1.97
CA ILE A 73 5.89 9.52 -3.27
C ILE A 73 4.72 10.50 -3.13
N TRP A 74 3.79 10.25 -2.21
CA TRP A 74 2.67 11.18 -2.01
C TRP A 74 3.12 12.54 -1.45
N ASN A 75 4.12 12.58 -0.56
CA ASN A 75 4.71 13.83 -0.09
C ASN A 75 5.42 14.59 -1.24
N GLU A 76 6.15 13.88 -2.11
CA GLU A 76 6.75 14.44 -3.32
C GLU A 76 5.68 14.98 -4.28
N MET A 77 4.54 14.31 -4.41
CA MET A 77 3.43 14.80 -5.23
C MET A 77 2.89 16.13 -4.69
N VAL A 78 2.64 16.25 -3.38
CA VAL A 78 2.11 17.49 -2.77
C VAL A 78 3.13 18.64 -2.85
N SER A 79 4.41 18.36 -2.64
CA SER A 79 5.47 19.37 -2.60
C SER A 79 6.02 19.74 -3.98
N GLY A 80 6.09 18.78 -4.91
CA GLY A 80 6.76 18.92 -6.20
C GLY A 80 5.83 19.16 -7.40
N LEU A 81 4.55 18.79 -7.33
CA LEU A 81 3.60 18.99 -8.44
C LEU A 81 2.80 20.29 -8.24
N SER A 82 3.28 21.37 -8.84
CA SER A 82 2.65 22.70 -8.78
C SER A 82 1.25 22.79 -9.42
N GLU A 83 0.79 21.74 -10.12
CA GLU A 83 -0.45 21.75 -10.91
C GLU A 83 -1.53 20.79 -10.39
N LEU A 84 -1.46 20.31 -9.14
CA LEU A 84 -2.56 19.54 -8.56
C LEU A 84 -3.82 20.40 -8.42
N SER A 85 -4.96 19.87 -8.87
CA SER A 85 -6.26 20.50 -8.58
C SER A 85 -6.53 20.46 -7.07
N LYS A 86 -7.46 21.28 -6.59
CA LYS A 86 -7.84 21.27 -5.16
C LYS A 86 -8.36 19.90 -4.71
N GLU A 87 -9.11 19.23 -5.57
CA GLU A 87 -9.65 17.89 -5.32
C GLU A 87 -8.56 16.82 -5.31
N GLU A 88 -7.66 16.85 -6.31
CA GLU A 88 -6.51 15.93 -6.39
C GLU A 88 -5.63 16.07 -5.15
N ARG A 89 -5.33 17.31 -4.75
CA ARG A 89 -4.51 17.60 -3.58
C ARG A 89 -5.15 17.10 -2.30
N SER A 90 -6.45 17.37 -2.11
CA SER A 90 -7.20 16.87 -0.96
C SER A 90 -7.17 15.33 -0.89
N SER A 91 -7.33 14.65 -2.03
CA SER A 91 -7.24 13.19 -2.09
C SER A 91 -5.84 12.67 -1.71
N VAL A 92 -4.77 13.28 -2.21
CA VAL A 92 -3.40 12.89 -1.85
C VAL A 92 -3.10 13.16 -0.37
N GLU A 93 -3.57 14.28 0.17
CA GLU A 93 -3.43 14.62 1.59
C GLU A 93 -4.19 13.65 2.51
N GLN A 94 -5.39 13.20 2.10
CA GLN A 94 -6.11 12.13 2.78
C GLN A 94 -5.30 10.82 2.78
N ASN A 95 -4.77 10.39 1.64
CA ASN A 95 -3.94 9.19 1.58
C ASN A 95 -2.70 9.29 2.46
N LEU A 96 -2.05 10.46 2.49
CA LEU A 96 -0.93 10.75 3.39
C LEU A 96 -1.33 10.63 4.86
N SER A 97 -2.49 11.15 5.25
CA SER A 97 -2.97 11.03 6.64
C SER A 97 -3.15 9.57 7.05
N ILE A 98 -3.74 8.75 6.17
CA ILE A 98 -3.96 7.32 6.40
C ILE A 98 -2.62 6.60 6.58
N VAL A 99 -1.65 6.84 5.70
CA VAL A 99 -0.32 6.21 5.83
C VAL A 99 0.40 6.66 7.08
N LYS A 100 0.37 7.96 7.41
CA LYS A 100 1.02 8.47 8.61
C LYS A 100 0.42 7.88 9.88
N GLU A 101 -0.89 7.66 9.92
CA GLU A 101 -1.54 6.96 11.03
C GLU A 101 -1.04 5.51 11.14
N ILE A 102 -1.00 4.78 10.02
CA ILE A 102 -0.47 3.40 9.99
C ILE A 102 0.99 3.33 10.45
N LEU A 103 1.82 4.30 10.08
CA LEU A 103 3.24 4.35 10.44
C LEU A 103 3.47 4.73 11.91
N LYS A 104 2.61 5.58 12.51
CA LYS A 104 2.72 5.96 13.93
C LYS A 104 2.60 4.76 14.87
N ASP A 105 1.78 3.79 14.51
CA ASP A 105 1.53 2.61 15.33
C ASP A 105 2.65 1.55 15.22
N GLN A 106 3.63 1.75 14.33
CA GLN A 106 4.69 0.78 14.04
C GLN A 106 6.03 1.20 14.66
N ASN A 107 6.33 0.67 15.85
CA ASN A 107 7.70 0.66 16.39
C ASN A 107 8.46 -0.55 15.83
N LEU A 108 8.94 -0.46 14.59
CA LEU A 108 9.67 -1.52 13.91
C LEU A 108 11.01 -1.01 13.40
N ASP A 109 12.05 -1.83 13.57
CA ASP A 109 13.36 -1.55 12.98
C ASP A 109 13.26 -1.59 11.45
N LEU A 110 13.83 -0.57 10.81
CA LEU A 110 13.90 -0.46 9.37
C LEU A 110 14.96 -1.42 8.82
N LEU A 111 14.55 -2.28 7.90
CA LEU A 111 15.45 -3.16 7.16
C LEU A 111 16.05 -2.42 5.95
N ASP A 112 17.27 -2.79 5.58
CA ASP A 112 17.90 -2.28 4.36
C ASP A 112 17.26 -2.90 3.10
N TYR A 113 17.42 -2.24 1.96
CA TYR A 113 16.83 -2.65 0.69
C TYR A 113 17.23 -4.08 0.28
N GLU A 114 18.49 -4.46 0.50
CA GLU A 114 18.97 -5.82 0.21
C GLU A 114 18.31 -6.89 1.09
N GLU A 115 17.94 -6.54 2.31
CA GLU A 115 17.22 -7.44 3.23
C GLU A 115 15.76 -7.57 2.82
N ILE A 116 15.12 -6.45 2.47
CA ILE A 116 13.75 -6.40 1.96
C ILE A 116 13.58 -7.25 0.70
N LYS A 117 14.54 -7.19 -0.22
CA LYS A 117 14.53 -7.96 -1.48
C LYS A 117 14.59 -9.48 -1.26
N ARG A 118 15.19 -9.93 -0.16
CA ARG A 118 15.26 -11.37 0.20
C ARG A 118 13.95 -11.90 0.75
N ILE A 119 13.07 -11.03 1.25
CA ILE A 119 11.75 -11.41 1.73
C ILE A 119 10.84 -11.52 0.49
N GLN A 120 10.17 -12.66 0.30
CA GLN A 120 9.22 -12.79 -0.80
C GLN A 120 7.98 -11.93 -0.57
N ASP A 121 7.46 -11.33 -1.64
CA ASP A 121 6.18 -10.65 -1.59
C ASP A 121 5.05 -11.66 -1.33
N PRO A 122 4.12 -11.34 -0.41
CA PRO A 122 3.00 -12.22 -0.13
C PRO A 122 2.01 -12.19 -1.30
N GLU A 123 1.40 -13.34 -1.56
CA GLU A 123 0.18 -13.37 -2.36
C GLU A 123 -0.93 -12.59 -1.65
N PRO A 124 -1.80 -11.89 -2.41
CA PRO A 124 -2.91 -11.14 -1.84
C PRO A 124 -3.83 -12.08 -1.06
N ILE A 125 -4.17 -11.68 0.17
CA ILE A 125 -5.13 -12.43 0.99
C ILE A 125 -6.53 -11.94 0.70
N ILE A 126 -7.44 -12.90 0.56
CA ILE A 126 -8.86 -12.63 0.38
C ILE A 126 -9.48 -12.47 1.76
N ILE A 127 -10.22 -11.38 1.94
CA ILE A 127 -11.07 -11.15 3.11
C ILE A 127 -12.47 -11.65 2.75
N ILE A 128 -13.03 -12.52 3.58
CA ILE A 128 -14.36 -13.10 3.37
C ILE A 128 -15.27 -12.83 4.58
N PRO A 129 -16.59 -12.70 4.35
CA PRO A 129 -17.56 -12.73 5.43
C PRO A 129 -17.48 -14.03 6.24
N GLU A 130 -17.63 -13.95 7.56
CA GLU A 130 -17.52 -15.10 8.45
C GLU A 130 -18.53 -16.23 8.11
N ASN A 131 -19.75 -15.87 7.69
CA ASN A 131 -20.75 -16.83 7.23
C ASN A 131 -20.36 -17.59 5.96
N LEU A 132 -19.42 -17.07 5.16
CA LEU A 132 -18.91 -17.71 3.96
C LEU A 132 -17.64 -18.53 4.21
N ALA A 133 -17.00 -18.38 5.37
CA ALA A 133 -15.76 -19.07 5.71
C ALA A 133 -15.83 -20.60 5.60
N PRO A 134 -16.92 -21.28 6.01
CA PRO A 134 -17.01 -22.74 5.88
C PRO A 134 -17.02 -23.26 4.43
N PHE A 135 -17.31 -22.41 3.45
CA PHE A 135 -17.42 -22.79 2.03
C PHE A 135 -16.10 -22.61 1.27
N VAL A 136 -15.11 -21.99 1.88
CA VAL A 136 -13.80 -21.77 1.24
C VAL A 136 -12.94 -23.04 1.35
N PRO A 137 -12.24 -23.46 0.28
CA PRO A 137 -11.35 -24.61 0.34
C PRO A 137 -10.36 -24.50 1.50
N LYS A 138 -10.17 -25.60 2.23
CA LYS A 138 -9.29 -25.66 3.41
C LYS A 138 -7.82 -25.30 3.12
N SER A 139 -7.40 -25.36 1.85
CA SER A 139 -6.07 -24.98 1.39
C SER A 139 -5.88 -23.48 1.22
N THR A 140 -6.96 -22.69 1.23
CA THR A 140 -6.92 -21.24 1.00
C THR A 140 -6.72 -20.50 2.31
N ILE A 141 -5.72 -19.61 2.36
CA ILE A 141 -5.50 -18.72 3.51
C ILE A 141 -6.35 -17.46 3.30
N TYR A 142 -7.25 -17.18 4.24
CA TYR A 142 -8.16 -16.04 4.22
C TYR A 142 -8.24 -15.37 5.60
N LEU A 143 -8.76 -14.14 5.62
CA LEU A 143 -9.17 -13.45 6.84
C LEU A 143 -10.69 -13.31 6.85
N THR A 144 -11.30 -13.35 8.03
CA THR A 144 -12.74 -13.16 8.19
C THR A 144 -13.05 -11.77 8.72
N MET A 145 -14.11 -11.15 8.21
CA MET A 145 -14.74 -10.00 8.87
C MET A 145 -16.07 -10.40 9.49
N GLN A 146 -16.28 -9.98 10.74
CA GLN A 146 -17.58 -10.06 11.38
C GLN A 146 -18.53 -9.09 10.68
N THR A 147 -19.48 -9.64 9.94
CA THR A 147 -20.64 -8.88 9.45
C THR A 147 -21.56 -8.69 10.65
N LEU A 148 -21.60 -7.47 11.20
CA LEU A 148 -22.67 -7.08 12.14
C LEU A 148 -24.00 -7.16 11.36
N VAL A 149 -24.85 -8.11 11.75
CA VAL A 149 -26.25 -8.21 11.31
C VAL A 149 -27.12 -7.40 12.25
#